data_AF-A0A670ZPM8-F1
#
_entry.id   AF-A0A670ZPM8-F1
#
_cell.length_a   1.000
_cell.length_b   1.000
_cell.length_c   1.000
_cell.angle_alpha   90.00
_cell.angle_beta   90.00
_cell.angle_gamma   90.00
#
_symmetry.space_group_name_H-M   'P 1'
#
loop_
_entity.id
_entity.type
_entity.pdbx_description
1 polymer ?
#
loop_
_entity_poly.entity_id
_entity_poly.type
_entity_poly.pdbx_seq_one_letter_code
_entity_poly.pdbx_strand_id
1 'polypeptide(L)'
;MNDSKLHIVIYIVSIRSFLCFEELISSDYVCGQITTLFSHVHFCSIPSEILLKIFSYLDVASLLCIGCVNKLFYDLSNDNVVWFKIYSKSFLPKRKVWKTTSVQDKDCTFLSFPELQDSKSRCWKREYFMKKIAAQRSSVIQLLKPINTYTGLPLKTKEAIKTSALRWVILLKDQNGKEHEMDQTDISFNETSVTVYWYNNEWPPLDTLSTLYLFGVIPVLLGEVHNSNGPWQRSLVSEYKLANMTKNAKMIGCDALVELYHFDQGFMLGLWKVRFHAIFYTCNLLHIFFFRRHYGASIKAVPDDIDPEYGLHGYQLHIDLQSRGNNYICSTFRSLFCKKEYIRNGYLRLSVISYKKEAQHLPLDGNIGLSWRTDAFEGIIKSCFIMDLTLLDDSQKPFWCISVPVEMKLSVKTSTLYESLGPCYCMNYKDSTGKVYMELIWMEETNEYLIVNLVIYLSTEKVNSRFGTNY
;
A
#
# COMPACT_ATOMS: atom_id res chain seq x y z
N MET A 1 29.85 11.19 27.22
CA MET A 1 29.11 10.44 28.26
C MET A 1 28.01 11.35 28.76
N ASN A 2 26.71 11.07 28.66
CA ASN A 2 25.91 10.24 27.77
C ASN A 2 24.47 10.83 27.88
N ASP A 3 23.69 10.71 26.81
CA ASP A 3 22.23 10.87 26.76
C ASP A 3 21.61 12.26 26.93
N SER A 4 21.69 13.05 25.86
CA SER A 4 20.75 14.14 25.53
C SER A 4 20.21 13.92 24.11
N LYS A 5 19.41 12.87 23.94
CA LYS A 5 18.65 12.58 22.71
C LYS A 5 17.29 12.01 23.10
N LEU A 6 16.30 12.88 23.30
CA LEU A 6 14.89 12.56 23.07
C LEU A 6 14.09 13.87 22.94
N HIS A 7 14.46 14.69 21.96
CA HIS A 7 13.61 15.76 21.45
C HIS A 7 13.05 15.31 20.10
N ILE A 8 11.78 15.67 19.84
CA ILE A 8 11.09 15.66 18.53
C ILE A 8 10.47 14.30 18.16
N VAL A 9 9.18 14.12 18.49
CA VAL A 9 8.03 13.77 17.61
C VAL A 9 6.77 13.61 18.50
N ILE A 10 6.25 14.70 19.08
CA ILE A 10 4.87 14.74 19.66
C ILE A 10 4.14 16.07 19.30
N TYR A 11 4.74 16.94 18.48
CA TYR A 11 4.25 18.32 18.33
C TYR A 11 3.27 18.60 17.18
N ILE A 12 2.71 17.59 16.49
CA ILE A 12 1.78 17.85 15.36
C ILE A 12 0.32 17.40 15.64
N VAL A 13 0.02 16.83 16.81
CA VAL A 13 -1.38 16.49 17.18
C VAL A 13 -2.09 17.66 17.90
N SER A 14 -1.39 18.75 18.23
CA SER A 14 -1.89 19.73 19.23
C SER A 14 -2.40 21.08 18.69
N ILE A 15 -2.50 21.34 17.38
CA ILE A 15 -2.95 22.67 16.90
C ILE A 15 -4.30 22.65 16.16
N ARG A 16 -4.72 21.54 15.53
CA ARG A 16 -6.04 21.50 14.84
C ARG A 16 -7.22 21.05 15.70
N SER A 17 -6.97 20.31 16.79
CA SER A 17 -8.03 19.91 17.73
C SER A 17 -8.56 21.09 18.56
N PHE A 18 -7.83 22.21 18.61
CA PHE A 18 -8.26 23.43 19.30
C PHE A 18 -9.18 24.30 18.41
N LEU A 19 -8.99 24.28 17.09
CA LEU A 19 -9.81 25.07 16.15
C LEU A 19 -11.21 24.50 15.93
N CYS A 20 -11.40 23.17 16.01
CA CYS A 20 -12.75 22.58 15.96
C CYS A 20 -13.61 22.90 17.19
N PHE A 21 -13.03 23.39 18.29
CA PHE A 21 -13.81 23.84 19.44
C PHE A 21 -14.21 25.32 19.35
N GLU A 22 -13.49 26.14 18.56
CA GLU A 22 -13.88 27.53 18.29
C GLU A 22 -14.89 27.68 17.14
N GLU A 23 -14.86 26.80 16.12
CA GLU A 23 -15.78 26.90 14.97
C GLU A 23 -17.24 26.52 15.28
N LEU A 24 -17.52 25.91 16.44
CA LEU A 24 -18.89 25.70 16.93
C LEU A 24 -19.50 26.93 17.63
N ILE A 25 -18.76 28.05 17.70
CA ILE A 25 -19.23 29.31 18.31
C ILE A 25 -19.36 30.45 17.26
N SER A 26 -19.03 30.24 15.99
CA SER A 26 -19.04 31.33 15.00
C SER A 26 -19.91 31.02 13.77
N SER A 27 -21.23 31.16 13.91
CA SER A 27 -22.08 31.64 12.82
C SER A 27 -23.38 32.21 13.39
N ASP A 28 -23.58 33.50 13.13
CA ASP A 28 -24.81 34.30 13.34
C ASP A 28 -25.12 34.71 14.79
N TYR A 29 -24.60 35.86 15.20
CA TYR A 29 -25.39 37.10 15.35
C TYR A 29 -24.51 38.25 15.90
N VAL A 30 -24.40 39.29 15.08
CA VAL A 30 -24.37 40.74 15.39
C VAL A 30 -23.94 41.16 16.81
N CYS A 31 -22.86 41.93 16.83
CA CYS A 31 -22.43 42.84 17.89
C CYS A 31 -23.61 43.64 18.49
N GLY A 32 -23.92 43.41 19.77
CA GLY A 32 -24.91 44.20 20.51
C GLY A 32 -25.14 43.66 21.92
N GLN A 33 -24.55 44.31 22.91
CA GLN A 33 -24.87 44.29 24.35
C GLN A 33 -25.89 43.24 24.84
N ILE A 34 -25.41 42.14 25.44
CA ILE A 34 -26.15 41.43 26.50
C ILE A 34 -25.16 41.06 27.61
N THR A 35 -25.15 41.91 28.65
CA THR A 35 -24.78 41.53 30.02
C THR A 35 -25.68 40.39 30.49
N THR A 36 -25.14 39.20 30.72
CA THR A 36 -25.66 38.24 31.71
C THR A 36 -24.57 37.25 32.15
N LEU A 37 -24.55 36.97 33.45
CA LEU A 37 -23.58 36.15 34.16
C LEU A 37 -23.50 34.72 33.61
N PHE A 38 -22.32 34.30 33.15
CA PHE A 38 -21.92 32.88 33.18
C PHE A 38 -20.49 32.78 33.67
N SER A 39 -20.33 32.25 34.87
CA SER A 39 -19.04 31.88 35.47
C SER A 39 -18.31 30.90 34.55
N HIS A 40 -17.08 31.23 34.16
CA HIS A 40 -16.13 30.27 33.56
C HIS A 40 -15.87 29.15 34.59
N VAL A 41 -16.58 28.03 34.48
CA VAL A 41 -16.27 26.83 35.26
C VAL A 41 -14.95 26.27 34.72
N HIS A 42 -13.86 26.48 35.47
CA HIS A 42 -12.60 25.83 35.18
C HIS A 42 -12.79 24.32 35.39
N PHE A 43 -12.72 23.53 34.31
CA PHE A 43 -12.82 22.06 34.41
C PHE A 43 -11.75 21.45 35.35
N CYS A 44 -10.66 22.18 35.60
CA CYS A 44 -9.62 21.81 36.56
C CYS A 44 -10.05 21.93 38.04
N SER A 45 -11.15 22.64 38.33
CA SER A 45 -11.71 22.82 39.67
C SER A 45 -12.76 21.76 40.02
N ILE A 46 -13.08 20.88 39.08
CA ILE A 46 -14.06 19.80 39.26
C ILE A 46 -13.37 18.61 39.94
N PRO A 47 -13.99 17.99 40.97
CA PRO A 47 -13.49 16.75 41.56
C PRO A 47 -13.26 15.63 40.53
N SER A 48 -12.19 14.87 40.73
CA SER A 48 -11.78 13.80 39.80
C SER A 48 -12.87 12.74 39.59
N GLU A 49 -13.72 12.51 40.59
CA GLU A 49 -14.85 11.58 40.54
C GLU A 49 -15.91 12.01 39.54
N ILE A 50 -16.18 13.32 39.45
CA ILE A 50 -17.14 13.88 38.50
C ILE A 50 -16.53 13.84 37.09
N LEU A 51 -15.24 14.15 36.95
CA LEU A 51 -14.53 14.05 35.67
C LEU A 51 -14.48 12.62 35.15
N LEU A 52 -14.21 11.62 35.99
CA LEU A 52 -14.25 10.20 35.60
C LEU A 52 -15.65 9.76 35.17
N LYS A 53 -16.69 10.30 35.82
CA LYS A 53 -18.08 10.05 35.41
C LYS A 53 -18.36 10.64 34.02
N ILE A 54 -17.93 11.87 33.75
CA ILE A 54 -18.01 12.50 32.41
C ILE A 54 -17.24 11.66 31.39
N PHE A 55 -15.99 11.29 31.68
CA PHE A 55 -15.13 10.53 30.78
C PHE A 55 -15.70 9.15 30.45
N SER A 56 -16.45 8.54 31.38
CA SER A 56 -17.11 7.26 31.14
C SER A 56 -18.24 7.29 30.09
N TYR A 57 -18.73 8.48 29.73
CA TYR A 57 -19.72 8.65 28.67
C TYR A 57 -19.11 8.94 27.30
N LEU A 58 -17.81 9.24 27.22
CA LEU A 58 -17.13 9.56 25.98
C LEU A 58 -16.87 8.30 25.15
N ASP A 59 -16.86 8.49 23.82
CA ASP A 59 -16.34 7.48 22.90
C ASP A 59 -14.82 7.38 23.00
N VAL A 60 -14.26 6.32 22.43
CA VAL A 60 -12.83 5.99 22.60
C VAL A 60 -11.95 7.07 21.97
N ALA A 61 -12.34 7.64 20.83
CA ALA A 61 -11.57 8.69 20.17
C ALA A 61 -11.54 9.96 21.03
N SER A 62 -12.71 10.42 21.52
CA SER A 62 -12.78 11.58 22.42
C SER A 62 -12.00 11.38 23.72
N LEU A 63 -12.06 10.17 24.30
CA LEU A 63 -11.30 9.84 25.52
C LEU A 63 -9.78 9.93 25.30
N LEU A 64 -9.29 9.47 24.14
CA LEU A 64 -7.88 9.61 23.77
C LEU A 64 -7.50 11.08 23.55
N CYS A 65 -8.35 11.87 22.89
CA CYS A 65 -8.10 13.29 22.64
C CYS A 65 -8.01 14.09 23.95
N ILE A 66 -8.89 13.83 24.91
CA ILE A 66 -8.86 14.49 26.22
C ILE A 66 -7.58 14.19 26.99
N GLY A 67 -7.03 12.98 26.85
CA GLY A 67 -5.74 12.61 27.42
C GLY A 67 -4.57 13.46 26.91
N CYS A 68 -4.71 14.16 25.78
CA CYS A 68 -3.68 15.03 25.23
C CYS A 68 -3.75 16.48 25.75
N VAL A 69 -4.78 16.84 26.55
CA VAL A 69 -5.03 18.24 26.96
C VAL A 69 -4.13 18.66 28.13
N ASN A 70 -4.04 17.85 29.19
CA ASN A 70 -3.19 18.13 30.35
C ASN A 70 -2.85 16.84 31.12
N LYS A 71 -1.93 16.91 32.08
CA LYS A 71 -1.48 15.74 32.87
C LYS A 71 -2.61 15.09 33.67
N LEU A 72 -3.47 15.89 34.32
CA LEU A 72 -4.62 15.37 35.09
C LEU A 72 -5.56 14.56 34.18
N PHE A 73 -5.87 15.08 33.00
CA PHE A 73 -6.75 14.42 32.03
C PHE A 73 -6.07 13.20 31.41
N TYR A 74 -4.75 13.23 31.22
CA TYR A 74 -3.98 12.05 30.83
C TYR A 74 -4.16 10.93 31.86
N ASP A 75 -3.96 11.21 33.14
CA ASP A 75 -4.06 10.21 34.19
C ASP A 75 -5.51 9.67 34.32
N LEU A 76 -6.50 10.57 34.33
CA LEU A 76 -7.92 10.21 34.42
C LEU A 76 -8.44 9.48 33.16
N SER A 77 -7.96 9.83 31.97
CA SER A 77 -8.33 9.11 30.72
C SER A 77 -7.71 7.72 30.63
N ASN A 78 -6.64 7.45 31.39
CA ASN A 78 -6.00 6.15 31.49
C ASN A 78 -6.53 5.29 32.64
N ASP A 79 -7.58 5.75 33.33
CA ASP A 79 -8.18 5.03 34.44
C ASP A 79 -8.66 3.62 34.03
N ASN A 80 -8.18 2.60 34.76
CA ASN A 80 -8.44 1.20 34.43
C ASN A 80 -9.93 0.84 34.53
N VAL A 81 -10.71 1.51 35.39
CA VAL A 81 -12.14 1.24 35.57
C VAL A 81 -12.93 1.72 34.37
N VAL A 82 -12.61 2.91 33.84
CA VAL A 82 -13.20 3.43 32.61
C VAL A 82 -12.92 2.48 31.43
N TRP A 83 -11.67 2.05 31.26
CA TRP A 83 -11.30 1.12 30.18
C TRP A 83 -11.91 -0.28 30.34
N PHE A 84 -12.08 -0.78 31.57
CA PHE A 84 -12.78 -2.04 31.82
C PHE A 84 -14.26 -1.95 31.41
N LYS A 85 -14.94 -0.84 31.69
CA LYS A 85 -16.33 -0.61 31.26
C LYS A 85 -16.45 -0.58 29.73
N ILE A 86 -15.53 0.13 29.05
CA ILE A 86 -15.47 0.19 27.58
C ILE A 86 -15.24 -1.21 27.01
N TYR A 87 -14.24 -1.94 27.53
CA TYR A 87 -13.93 -3.30 27.10
C TYR A 87 -15.14 -4.23 27.26
N SER A 88 -15.79 -4.18 28.43
CA SER A 88 -16.96 -4.98 28.75
C SER A 88 -18.12 -4.69 27.79
N LYS A 89 -18.39 -3.42 27.51
CA LYS A 89 -19.44 -3.00 26.56
C LYS A 89 -19.18 -3.47 25.14
N SER A 90 -17.92 -3.48 24.69
CA SER A 90 -17.55 -3.83 23.32
C SER A 90 -17.37 -5.32 23.06
N PHE A 91 -16.97 -6.12 24.06
CA PHE A 91 -16.53 -7.50 23.83
C PHE A 91 -17.20 -8.56 24.69
N LEU A 92 -17.87 -8.21 25.79
CA LEU A 92 -18.58 -9.20 26.59
C LEU A 92 -20.01 -9.38 26.05
N PRO A 93 -20.51 -10.62 25.97
CA PRO A 93 -21.89 -10.85 25.55
C PRO A 93 -22.85 -10.12 26.49
N LYS A 94 -23.79 -9.34 25.94
CA LYS A 94 -24.99 -8.97 26.70
C LYS A 94 -25.68 -10.29 27.06
N ARG A 95 -25.81 -10.60 28.36
CA ARG A 95 -26.57 -11.77 28.82
C ARG A 95 -27.89 -11.82 28.05
N LYS A 96 -28.11 -12.88 27.27
CA LYS A 96 -29.47 -13.21 26.84
C LYS A 96 -30.25 -13.45 28.12
N VAL A 97 -31.26 -12.64 28.37
CA VAL A 97 -32.19 -12.81 29.49
C VAL A 97 -32.90 -14.14 29.27
N TRP A 98 -32.36 -15.21 29.83
CA TRP A 98 -33.09 -16.46 30.01
C TRP A 98 -33.87 -16.31 31.30
N LYS A 99 -35.20 -16.26 31.17
CA LYS A 99 -36.11 -16.35 32.31
C LYS A 99 -36.14 -17.79 32.82
N THR A 100 -36.25 -17.85 34.16
CA THR A 100 -36.90 -18.86 35.00
C THR A 100 -36.15 -20.14 35.40
N THR A 101 -35.80 -20.11 36.70
CA THR A 101 -36.06 -21.13 37.75
C THR A 101 -34.90 -22.06 38.12
N SER A 102 -34.37 -21.80 39.33
CA SER A 102 -33.67 -22.68 40.29
C SER A 102 -33.31 -24.10 39.81
N VAL A 103 -32.08 -24.58 39.95
CA VAL A 103 -31.35 -24.85 41.21
C VAL A 103 -29.87 -25.08 40.86
N GLN A 104 -28.95 -24.57 41.69
CA GLN A 104 -27.50 -24.85 41.72
C GLN A 104 -26.67 -24.39 40.50
N ASP A 105 -26.52 -23.08 40.34
CA ASP A 105 -25.35 -22.49 39.68
C ASP A 105 -24.39 -21.95 40.75
N LYS A 106 -23.48 -22.80 41.22
CA LYS A 106 -22.20 -22.37 41.78
C LYS A 106 -21.24 -22.23 40.59
N ASP A 107 -20.60 -21.07 40.49
CA ASP A 107 -19.60 -20.66 39.49
C ASP A 107 -20.08 -19.65 38.42
N CYS A 108 -20.64 -18.54 38.89
CA CYS A 108 -20.61 -17.27 38.17
C CYS A 108 -20.68 -16.11 39.16
N THR A 109 -19.70 -16.03 40.07
CA THR A 109 -19.49 -14.86 40.89
C THR A 109 -19.03 -13.74 39.97
N PHE A 110 -19.88 -12.74 39.76
CA PHE A 110 -19.41 -11.44 39.29
C PHE A 110 -18.27 -11.03 40.20
N LEU A 111 -17.05 -10.91 39.65
CA LEU A 111 -15.91 -10.38 40.39
C LEU A 111 -16.32 -8.99 40.88
N SER A 112 -16.54 -8.93 42.19
CA SER A 112 -16.81 -7.68 42.88
C SER A 112 -15.59 -6.77 42.72
N PHE A 113 -15.84 -5.46 42.61
CA PHE A 113 -14.82 -4.41 42.47
C PHE A 113 -13.55 -4.55 43.35
N PRO A 114 -13.58 -5.16 44.56
CA PRO A 114 -12.39 -5.31 45.39
C PRO A 114 -11.34 -6.32 44.87
N GLU A 115 -11.70 -7.31 44.05
CA GLU A 115 -10.74 -8.33 43.58
C GLU A 115 -9.90 -7.87 42.37
N LEU A 116 -10.12 -6.65 41.86
CA LEU A 116 -9.39 -6.08 40.73
C LEU A 116 -8.00 -5.52 41.13
N GLN A 117 -7.72 -5.35 42.43
CA GLN A 117 -6.48 -4.75 42.91
C GLN A 117 -5.29 -5.72 42.99
N ASP A 118 -5.53 -7.04 43.03
CA ASP A 118 -4.51 -8.02 43.45
C ASP A 118 -3.88 -8.89 42.34
N SER A 119 -4.14 -8.60 41.06
CA SER A 119 -3.34 -9.16 39.96
C SER A 119 -2.64 -8.03 39.22
N LYS A 120 -1.30 -8.03 39.23
CA LYS A 120 -0.40 -7.14 38.46
C LYS A 120 -1.13 -6.47 37.29
N SER A 121 -1.56 -5.24 37.55
CA SER A 121 -2.47 -4.38 36.77
C SER A 121 -2.54 -4.71 35.28
N ARG A 122 -3.50 -5.58 34.88
CA ARG A 122 -3.84 -5.78 33.47
C ARG A 122 -4.38 -4.45 32.92
N CYS A 123 -3.57 -3.76 32.12
CA CYS A 123 -3.96 -2.49 31.50
C CYS A 123 -5.08 -2.72 30.48
N TRP A 124 -6.33 -2.48 30.90
CA TRP A 124 -7.52 -2.72 30.07
C TRP A 124 -7.53 -1.91 28.77
N LYS A 125 -6.91 -0.72 28.79
CA LYS A 125 -6.65 0.09 27.58
C LYS A 125 -5.88 -0.72 26.55
N ARG A 126 -4.76 -1.32 26.95
CA ARG A 126 -3.91 -2.15 26.07
C ARG A 126 -4.66 -3.36 25.54
N GLU A 127 -5.37 -4.08 26.40
CA GLU A 127 -6.16 -5.26 26.02
C GLU A 127 -7.27 -4.92 25.01
N TYR A 128 -7.94 -3.77 25.19
CA TYR A 128 -8.94 -3.28 24.25
C TYR A 128 -8.35 -3.09 22.84
N PHE A 129 -7.25 -2.34 22.73
CA PHE A 129 -6.60 -2.10 21.43
C PHE A 129 -6.06 -3.38 20.82
N MET A 130 -5.40 -4.23 21.61
CA MET A 130 -4.88 -5.52 21.14
C MET A 130 -6.01 -6.39 20.56
N LYS A 131 -7.16 -6.45 21.23
CA LYS A 131 -8.31 -7.24 20.76
C LYS A 131 -8.97 -6.63 19.52
N LYS A 132 -9.11 -5.30 19.44
CA LYS A 132 -9.59 -4.61 18.21
C LYS A 132 -8.67 -4.88 17.03
N ILE A 133 -7.35 -4.70 17.20
CA ILE A 133 -6.35 -4.95 16.16
C ILE A 133 -6.37 -6.43 15.75
N ALA A 134 -6.42 -7.37 16.70
CA ALA A 134 -6.49 -8.79 16.41
C ALA A 134 -7.75 -9.17 15.62
N ALA A 135 -8.92 -8.62 16.00
CA ALA A 135 -10.17 -8.85 15.28
C ALA A 135 -10.09 -8.35 13.83
N GLN A 136 -9.62 -7.11 13.63
CA GLN A 136 -9.42 -6.52 12.29
C GLN A 136 -8.42 -7.33 11.45
N ARG A 137 -7.28 -7.72 12.04
CA ARG A 137 -6.30 -8.58 11.37
C ARG A 137 -6.91 -9.91 10.98
N SER A 138 -7.70 -10.52 11.85
CA SER A 138 -8.34 -11.80 11.57
C SER A 138 -9.34 -11.72 10.41
N SER A 139 -10.14 -10.65 10.32
CA SER A 139 -11.06 -10.44 9.20
C SER A 139 -10.31 -10.21 7.88
N VAL A 140 -9.22 -9.44 7.92
CA VAL A 140 -8.37 -9.22 6.74
C VAL A 140 -7.72 -10.54 6.30
N ILE A 141 -7.14 -11.31 7.22
CA ILE A 141 -6.55 -12.62 6.92
C ILE A 141 -7.59 -13.56 6.29
N GLN A 142 -8.83 -13.58 6.78
CA GLN A 142 -9.89 -14.40 6.18
C GLN A 142 -10.20 -14.00 4.73
N LEU A 143 -10.19 -12.72 4.41
CA LEU A 143 -10.35 -12.24 3.03
C LEU A 143 -9.15 -12.62 2.14
N LEU A 144 -7.96 -12.77 2.72
CA LEU A 144 -6.74 -13.09 1.96
C LEU A 144 -6.49 -14.59 1.77
N LYS A 145 -7.20 -15.46 2.50
CA LYS A 145 -7.11 -16.91 2.35
C LYS A 145 -7.41 -17.43 0.93
N PRO A 146 -8.45 -16.98 0.21
CA PRO A 146 -8.68 -17.43 -1.15
C PRO A 146 -7.58 -16.91 -2.08
N ILE A 147 -6.84 -17.83 -2.69
CA ILE A 147 -5.75 -17.53 -3.64
C ILE A 147 -6.26 -17.72 -5.07
N ASN A 148 -5.98 -16.76 -5.94
CA ASN A 148 -6.21 -16.85 -7.37
C ASN A 148 -5.19 -17.82 -7.99
N THR A 149 -5.66 -18.83 -8.70
CA THR A 149 -4.82 -19.86 -9.33
C THR A 149 -4.02 -19.35 -10.53
N TYR A 150 -4.43 -18.25 -11.15
CA TYR A 150 -3.73 -17.64 -12.29
C TYR A 150 -2.56 -16.76 -11.84
N THR A 151 -2.75 -16.00 -10.76
CA THR A 151 -1.76 -15.02 -10.28
C THR A 151 -1.00 -15.46 -9.03
N GLY A 152 -1.48 -16.49 -8.31
CA GLY A 152 -0.93 -16.89 -7.01
C GLY A 152 -1.11 -15.83 -5.92
N LEU A 153 -1.99 -14.84 -6.14
CA LEU A 153 -2.27 -13.72 -5.23
C LEU A 153 -3.65 -13.85 -4.58
N PRO A 154 -3.90 -13.18 -3.44
CA PRO A 154 -5.22 -13.19 -2.81
C PRO A 154 -6.33 -12.59 -3.69
N LEU A 155 -7.45 -13.31 -3.84
CA LEU A 155 -8.56 -12.95 -4.71
C LEU A 155 -9.28 -11.66 -4.26
N LYS A 156 -9.46 -11.50 -2.94
CA LYS A 156 -10.27 -10.41 -2.35
C LYS A 156 -9.42 -9.25 -1.85
N THR A 157 -8.34 -8.94 -2.57
CA THR A 157 -7.39 -7.91 -2.15
C THR A 157 -8.03 -6.53 -2.03
N LYS A 158 -8.86 -6.12 -3.00
CA LYS A 158 -9.59 -4.84 -2.96
C LYS A 158 -10.50 -4.74 -1.73
N GLU A 159 -11.19 -5.82 -1.40
CA GLU A 159 -12.05 -5.90 -0.21
C GLU A 159 -11.20 -5.82 1.07
N ALA A 160 -10.09 -6.55 1.13
CA ALA A 160 -9.17 -6.52 2.27
C ALA A 160 -8.63 -5.13 2.55
N ILE A 161 -8.21 -4.39 1.51
CA ILE A 161 -7.74 -2.99 1.63
C ILE A 161 -8.86 -2.10 2.17
N LYS A 162 -10.08 -2.20 1.62
CA LYS A 162 -11.25 -1.44 2.08
C LYS A 162 -11.63 -1.78 3.53
N THR A 163 -11.69 -3.05 3.90
CA THR A 163 -12.01 -3.51 5.26
C THR A 163 -10.95 -3.07 6.27
N SER A 164 -9.68 -3.01 5.86
CA SER A 164 -8.61 -2.48 6.71
C SER A 164 -8.60 -0.95 6.80
N ALA A 165 -9.38 -0.25 5.97
CA ALA A 165 -9.32 1.20 5.80
C ALA A 165 -7.89 1.71 5.55
N LEU A 166 -7.08 0.90 4.86
CA LEU A 166 -5.71 1.25 4.51
C LEU A 166 -5.70 2.41 3.52
N ARG A 167 -4.86 3.40 3.82
CA ARG A 167 -4.56 4.54 2.96
C ARG A 167 -3.05 4.68 2.81
N TRP A 168 -2.64 5.42 1.80
CA TRP A 168 -1.22 5.73 1.60
C TRP A 168 -0.98 7.22 1.75
N VAL A 169 0.14 7.54 2.39
CA VAL A 169 0.55 8.91 2.67
C VAL A 169 2.00 9.06 2.25
N ILE A 170 2.30 10.16 1.58
CA ILE A 170 3.66 10.56 1.24
C ILE A 170 4.12 11.59 2.27
N LEU A 171 5.31 11.38 2.83
CA LEU A 171 6.00 12.37 3.66
C LEU A 171 7.24 12.86 2.91
N LEU A 172 7.22 14.13 2.52
CA LEU A 172 8.35 14.80 1.86
C LEU A 172 9.17 15.52 2.93
N LYS A 173 10.48 15.29 2.93
CA LYS A 173 11.41 15.94 3.85
C LYS A 173 12.31 16.90 3.10
N ASP A 174 12.28 18.16 3.51
CA ASP A 174 13.18 19.21 3.03
C ASP A 174 14.62 18.96 3.53
N GLN A 175 15.61 19.49 2.84
CA GLN A 175 17.00 19.60 3.31
C GLN A 175 17.11 20.28 4.68
N ASN A 176 16.20 21.21 4.99
CA ASN A 176 16.09 21.88 6.28
C ASN A 176 15.42 21.02 7.37
N GLY A 177 15.01 19.79 7.05
CA GLY A 177 14.33 18.88 7.97
C GLY A 177 12.84 19.16 8.16
N LYS A 178 12.26 20.11 7.41
CA LYS A 178 10.81 20.36 7.39
C LYS A 178 10.08 19.21 6.71
N GLU A 179 9.01 18.74 7.31
CA GLU A 179 8.21 17.63 6.81
C GLU A 179 6.89 18.12 6.21
N HIS A 180 6.55 17.62 5.03
CA HIS A 180 5.31 17.92 4.32
C HIS A 180 4.56 16.61 4.06
N GLU A 181 3.41 16.46 4.71
CA GLU A 181 2.57 15.27 4.59
C GLU A 181 1.53 15.48 3.48
N MET A 182 1.39 14.48 2.61
CA MET A 182 0.51 14.49 1.46
C MET A 182 -0.37 13.26 1.46
N ASP A 183 -1.66 13.47 1.61
CA ASP A 183 -2.67 12.43 1.55
C ASP A 183 -2.88 11.95 0.11
N GLN A 184 -3.17 10.67 -0.03
CA GLN A 184 -3.58 10.06 -1.29
C GLN A 184 -4.84 10.71 -1.86
N THR A 185 -4.79 11.03 -3.16
CA THR A 185 -5.93 11.60 -3.90
C THR A 185 -6.81 10.52 -4.53
N ASP A 186 -6.20 9.51 -5.17
CA ASP A 186 -6.94 8.49 -5.93
C ASP A 186 -6.26 7.11 -5.87
N ILE A 187 -7.01 6.07 -6.24
CA ILE A 187 -6.57 4.67 -6.27
C ILE A 187 -7.16 3.91 -7.45
N SER A 188 -6.32 3.19 -8.18
CA SER A 188 -6.77 2.15 -9.10
C SER A 188 -6.36 0.78 -8.59
N PHE A 189 -7.23 -0.20 -8.83
CA PHE A 189 -7.02 -1.59 -8.46
C PHE A 189 -6.93 -2.42 -9.73
N ASN A 190 -5.83 -3.16 -9.86
CA ASN A 190 -5.56 -4.06 -10.95
C ASN A 190 -5.49 -5.50 -10.42
N GLU A 191 -5.39 -6.50 -11.29
CA GLU A 191 -5.41 -7.91 -10.88
C GLU A 191 -4.25 -8.26 -9.94
N THR A 192 -3.06 -7.70 -10.20
CA THR A 192 -1.84 -8.01 -9.45
C THR A 192 -1.21 -6.82 -8.71
N SER A 193 -1.69 -5.60 -8.98
CA SER A 193 -1.16 -4.36 -8.39
C SER A 193 -2.26 -3.38 -7.94
N VAL A 194 -1.83 -2.39 -7.16
CA VAL A 194 -2.55 -1.15 -6.84
C VAL A 194 -1.71 0.00 -7.36
N THR A 195 -2.31 0.92 -8.11
CA THR A 195 -1.68 2.21 -8.40
C THR A 195 -2.31 3.27 -7.51
N VAL A 196 -1.46 3.96 -6.74
CA VAL A 196 -1.87 5.07 -5.90
C VAL A 196 -1.45 6.37 -6.57
N TYR A 197 -2.34 7.36 -6.55
CA TYR A 197 -2.12 8.66 -7.19
C TYR A 197 -2.15 9.78 -6.16
N TRP A 198 -1.20 10.70 -6.31
CA TRP A 198 -1.17 11.97 -5.60
C TRP A 198 -1.06 13.08 -6.64
N TYR A 199 -2.09 13.90 -6.72
CA TYR A 199 -2.10 15.13 -7.50
C TYR A 199 -2.82 16.17 -6.65
N ASN A 200 -2.11 17.26 -6.39
CA ASN A 200 -2.59 18.41 -5.62
C ASN A 200 -1.83 19.64 -6.15
N ASN A 201 -2.32 20.83 -5.87
CA ASN A 201 -1.71 22.06 -6.39
C ASN A 201 -0.61 22.62 -5.48
N GLU A 202 -0.51 22.16 -4.22
CA GLU A 202 0.39 22.71 -3.20
C GLU A 202 1.60 21.82 -2.90
N TRP A 203 2.41 21.50 -3.91
CA TRP A 203 3.64 20.74 -3.68
C TRP A 203 4.81 21.63 -3.25
N PRO A 204 5.64 21.20 -2.28
CA PRO A 204 6.90 21.87 -2.02
C PRO A 204 7.79 21.81 -3.27
N PRO A 205 8.59 22.87 -3.55
CA PRO A 205 9.52 22.87 -4.67
C PRO A 205 10.47 21.69 -4.61
N LEU A 206 10.66 20.98 -5.73
CA LEU A 206 11.46 19.76 -5.77
C LEU A 206 12.92 19.99 -5.34
N ASP A 207 13.46 21.18 -5.62
CA ASP A 207 14.84 21.56 -5.29
C ASP A 207 15.13 21.59 -3.79
N THR A 208 14.10 21.83 -2.96
CA THR A 208 14.26 21.83 -1.50
C THR A 208 14.13 20.44 -0.89
N LEU A 209 13.65 19.46 -1.66
CA LEU A 209 13.38 18.12 -1.15
C LEU A 209 14.63 17.24 -1.12
N SER A 210 14.79 16.50 -0.01
CA SER A 210 15.89 15.56 0.19
C SER A 210 15.42 14.12 0.00
N THR A 211 14.39 13.72 0.74
CA THR A 211 13.88 12.35 0.80
C THR A 211 12.37 12.30 0.80
N LEU A 212 11.82 11.24 0.22
CA LEU A 212 10.40 10.91 0.21
C LEU A 212 10.18 9.58 0.92
N TYR A 213 9.27 9.56 1.87
CA TYR A 213 8.82 8.35 2.55
C TYR A 213 7.40 8.01 2.15
N LEU A 214 7.18 6.78 1.71
CA LEU A 214 5.86 6.24 1.44
C LEU A 214 5.40 5.43 2.64
N PHE A 215 4.27 5.82 3.25
CA PHE A 215 3.67 5.13 4.38
C PHE A 215 2.34 4.48 4.01
N GLY A 216 2.15 3.24 4.48
CA GLY A 216 0.84 2.62 4.60
C GLY A 216 0.24 2.97 5.96
N VAL A 217 -0.96 3.51 5.97
CA VAL A 217 -1.61 4.09 7.15
C VAL A 217 -2.93 3.36 7.40
N ILE A 218 -3.07 2.79 8.60
CA ILE A 218 -4.27 2.04 9.03
C ILE A 218 -4.82 2.69 10.30
N PRO A 219 -6.13 2.99 10.38
CA PRO A 219 -6.71 3.51 11.60
C PRO A 219 -6.71 2.43 12.70
N VAL A 220 -6.31 2.83 13.92
CA VAL A 220 -6.29 1.92 15.08
C VAL A 220 -7.71 1.61 15.58
N LEU A 221 -8.64 2.55 15.38
CA LEU A 221 -10.05 2.44 15.76
C LEU A 221 -10.91 2.42 14.49
N LEU A 222 -11.26 1.22 14.02
CA LEU A 222 -12.07 1.05 12.82
C LEU A 222 -13.58 1.06 13.16
N GLY A 223 -14.35 1.92 12.48
CA GLY A 223 -15.81 1.98 12.59
C GLY A 223 -16.39 2.99 13.60
N GLU A 224 -15.54 3.72 14.33
CA GLU A 224 -15.93 4.93 15.05
C GLU A 224 -15.62 6.13 14.14
N VAL A 225 -16.52 7.12 14.09
CA VAL A 225 -16.59 8.23 13.10
C VAL A 225 -15.22 8.59 12.54
N HIS A 226 -15.08 8.54 11.20
CA HIS A 226 -13.86 8.87 10.47
C HIS A 226 -13.46 10.33 10.66
N ASN A 227 -12.94 10.67 11.84
CA ASN A 227 -12.19 11.89 12.03
C ASN A 227 -10.81 11.65 11.41
N SER A 228 -10.46 12.50 10.45
CA SER A 228 -9.12 12.60 9.85
C SER A 228 -8.00 12.67 10.89
N ASN A 229 -8.33 13.03 12.14
CA ASN A 229 -7.40 13.20 13.25
C ASN A 229 -7.34 12.02 14.24
N GLY A 230 -7.86 10.84 13.89
CA GLY A 230 -7.80 9.65 14.74
C GLY A 230 -6.37 9.10 14.96
N PRO A 231 -6.16 8.14 15.87
CA PRO A 231 -4.87 7.45 15.99
C PRO A 231 -4.66 6.51 14.79
N TRP A 232 -3.56 6.70 14.07
CA TRP A 232 -3.19 5.89 12.91
C TRP A 232 -1.92 5.09 13.17
N GLN A 233 -1.89 3.84 12.71
CA GLN A 233 -0.67 3.05 12.60
C GLN A 233 -0.02 3.35 11.25
N ARG A 234 1.17 3.97 11.27
CA ARG A 234 2.00 4.19 10.08
C ARG A 234 3.00 3.05 9.93
N SER A 235 3.12 2.52 8.72
CA SER A 235 4.11 1.51 8.36
C SER A 235 4.89 1.98 7.15
N LEU A 236 6.21 2.14 7.28
CA LEU A 236 7.05 2.56 6.17
C LEU A 236 7.03 1.48 5.08
N VAL A 237 6.58 1.85 3.89
CA VAL A 237 6.59 0.99 2.69
C VAL A 237 7.95 1.09 2.04
N SER A 238 8.33 2.31 1.64
CA SER A 238 9.52 2.59 0.85
C SER A 238 10.08 3.99 1.14
N GLU A 239 11.38 4.14 0.90
CA GLU A 239 12.11 5.41 1.02
C GLU A 239 12.80 5.70 -0.31
N TYR A 240 12.66 6.94 -0.79
CA TYR A 240 13.21 7.41 -2.06
C TYR A 240 14.05 8.65 -1.83
N LYS A 241 15.24 8.70 -2.45
CA LYS A 241 16.13 9.86 -2.41
C LYS A 241 15.82 10.77 -3.59
N LEU A 242 15.20 11.91 -3.30
CA LEU A 242 14.83 12.91 -4.32
C LEU A 242 16.03 13.81 -4.69
N ALA A 243 16.95 14.03 -3.75
CA ALA A 243 18.19 14.74 -4.04
C ALA A 243 18.98 14.07 -5.17
N ASN A 244 19.50 14.87 -6.12
CA ASN A 244 20.18 14.39 -7.33
C ASN A 244 19.31 13.46 -8.19
N MET A 245 18.05 13.85 -8.42
CA MET A 245 17.06 13.09 -9.18
C MET A 245 17.59 12.48 -10.49
N THR A 246 18.42 13.19 -11.26
CA THR A 246 19.01 12.67 -12.51
C THR A 246 19.87 11.42 -12.34
N LYS A 247 20.40 11.16 -11.14
CA LYS A 247 21.15 9.94 -10.81
C LYS A 247 20.27 8.82 -10.30
N ASN A 248 19.16 9.16 -9.62
CA ASN A 248 18.33 8.19 -8.89
C ASN A 248 17.04 7.82 -9.64
N ALA A 249 16.67 8.61 -10.65
CA ALA A 249 15.47 8.41 -11.44
C ALA A 249 15.83 8.32 -12.93
N LYS A 250 15.13 7.41 -13.61
CA LYS A 250 15.23 7.24 -15.06
C LYS A 250 14.05 7.94 -15.72
N MET A 251 14.31 8.81 -16.69
CA MET A 251 13.26 9.35 -17.55
C MET A 251 12.71 8.23 -18.43
N ILE A 252 11.39 8.04 -18.41
CA ILE A 252 10.70 6.98 -19.16
C ILE A 252 10.05 7.53 -20.42
N GLY A 253 9.47 8.74 -20.35
CA GLY A 253 8.81 9.35 -21.48
C GLY A 253 8.41 10.78 -21.19
N CYS A 254 7.90 11.47 -22.21
CA CYS A 254 7.37 12.81 -22.09
C CYS A 254 6.25 13.06 -23.10
N ASP A 255 5.41 14.06 -22.83
CA ASP A 255 4.46 14.60 -23.79
C ASP A 255 4.71 16.11 -24.01
N ALA A 256 3.74 16.85 -24.54
CA ALA A 256 3.89 18.29 -24.77
C ALA A 256 4.11 19.10 -23.48
N LEU A 257 3.68 18.58 -22.34
CA LEU A 257 3.56 19.31 -21.07
C LEU A 257 4.46 18.74 -19.97
N VAL A 258 4.63 17.42 -19.93
CA VAL A 258 5.13 16.66 -18.79
C VAL A 258 6.27 15.74 -19.18
N GLU A 259 7.25 15.62 -18.29
CA GLU A 259 8.27 14.57 -18.29
C GLU A 259 8.00 13.58 -17.16
N LEU A 260 8.09 12.29 -17.45
CA LEU A 260 7.88 11.22 -16.50
C LEU A 260 9.20 10.58 -16.09
N TYR A 261 9.46 10.61 -14.79
CA TYR A 261 10.61 10.01 -14.14
C TYR A 261 10.16 8.81 -13.30
N HIS A 262 10.95 7.75 -13.32
CA HIS A 262 10.74 6.56 -12.51
C HIS A 262 11.90 6.33 -11.56
N PHE A 263 11.56 6.04 -10.31
CA PHE A 263 12.47 5.59 -9.27
C PHE A 263 12.29 4.09 -9.05
N ASP A 264 13.37 3.42 -8.65
CA ASP A 264 13.33 2.01 -8.27
C ASP A 264 12.20 1.74 -7.27
N GLN A 265 11.54 0.58 -7.35
CA GLN A 265 10.35 0.22 -6.55
C GLN A 265 9.02 0.85 -7.04
N GLY A 266 8.89 1.12 -8.33
CA GLY A 266 7.58 1.39 -8.98
C GLY A 266 7.02 2.79 -8.73
N PHE A 267 7.82 3.70 -8.19
CA PHE A 267 7.42 5.09 -7.97
C PHE A 267 7.72 5.94 -9.20
N MET A 268 6.77 6.78 -9.59
CA MET A 268 6.90 7.68 -10.73
C MET A 268 6.51 9.10 -10.37
N LEU A 269 7.21 10.04 -10.98
CA LEU A 269 7.10 11.48 -10.78
C LEU A 269 6.89 12.16 -12.13
N GLY A 270 5.79 12.90 -12.26
CA GLY A 270 5.54 13.77 -13.41
C GLY A 270 5.98 15.21 -13.13
N LEU A 271 6.82 15.78 -14.00
CA LEU A 271 7.34 17.15 -13.90
C LEU A 271 6.89 18.02 -15.08
N TRP A 272 6.57 19.29 -14.82
CA TRP A 272 6.29 20.26 -15.88
C TRP A 272 7.57 20.61 -16.66
N LYS A 273 7.51 20.57 -17.99
CA LYS A 273 8.63 20.98 -18.86
C LYS A 273 9.06 22.43 -18.68
N VAL A 274 8.12 23.34 -18.40
CA VAL A 274 8.39 24.79 -18.37
C VAL A 274 9.02 25.24 -17.05
N ARG A 275 8.76 24.55 -15.93
CA ARG A 275 9.18 25.01 -14.60
C ARG A 275 9.80 23.93 -13.70
N PHE A 276 9.97 22.69 -14.14
CA PHE A 276 10.45 21.56 -13.30
C PHE A 276 9.70 21.42 -11.96
N HIS A 277 8.46 21.90 -11.88
CA HIS A 277 7.62 21.71 -10.70
C HIS A 277 6.96 20.33 -10.77
N ALA A 278 6.92 19.63 -9.64
CA ALA A 278 6.22 18.37 -9.51
C ALA A 278 4.71 18.57 -9.67
N ILE A 279 4.10 17.73 -10.51
CA ILE A 279 2.68 17.82 -10.85
C ILE A 279 1.90 16.71 -10.16
N PHE A 280 2.43 15.50 -10.26
CA PHE A 280 1.82 14.32 -9.70
C PHE A 280 2.90 13.31 -9.31
N TYR A 281 2.57 12.53 -8.30
CA TYR A 281 3.30 11.33 -7.92
C TYR A 281 2.38 10.13 -8.10
N THR A 282 2.94 9.04 -8.57
CA THR A 282 2.24 7.76 -8.67
C THR A 282 3.13 6.67 -8.12
N CYS A 283 2.52 5.70 -7.44
CA CYS A 283 3.25 4.55 -6.95
C CYS A 283 2.50 3.28 -7.32
N ASN A 284 3.17 2.38 -8.01
CA ASN A 284 2.66 1.05 -8.31
C ASN A 284 3.14 0.09 -7.23
N LEU A 285 2.17 -0.49 -6.52
CA LEU A 285 2.40 -1.37 -5.38
C LEU A 285 1.83 -2.75 -5.70
N LEU A 286 2.67 -3.77 -5.68
CA LEU A 286 2.21 -5.14 -5.83
C LEU A 286 1.45 -5.62 -4.58
N HIS A 287 0.33 -6.29 -4.81
CA HIS A 287 -0.48 -6.87 -3.73
C HIS A 287 0.34 -7.80 -2.82
N ILE A 288 1.27 -8.56 -3.41
CA ILE A 288 2.04 -9.57 -2.67
C ILE A 288 2.95 -8.98 -1.60
N PHE A 289 3.61 -7.85 -1.88
CA PHE A 289 4.55 -7.24 -0.95
C PHE A 289 3.82 -6.61 0.23
N PHE A 290 2.62 -6.08 -0.02
CA PHE A 290 1.77 -5.55 1.03
C PHE A 290 1.35 -6.65 2.01
N PHE A 291 0.73 -7.73 1.52
CA PHE A 291 0.21 -8.75 2.43
C PHE A 291 1.29 -9.63 3.03
N ARG A 292 2.42 -9.88 2.35
CA ARG A 292 3.53 -10.61 2.99
C ARG A 292 4.15 -9.81 4.12
N ARG A 293 4.39 -8.52 3.94
CA ARG A 293 5.01 -7.67 4.97
C ARG A 293 4.13 -7.53 6.21
N HIS A 294 2.81 -7.50 6.02
CA HIS A 294 1.86 -7.30 7.11
C HIS A 294 1.28 -8.60 7.70
N TYR A 295 1.18 -9.68 6.90
CA TYR A 295 0.38 -10.86 7.23
C TYR A 295 0.98 -12.21 6.82
N GLY A 296 2.16 -12.26 6.17
CA GLY A 296 2.71 -13.48 5.57
C GLY A 296 3.86 -14.12 6.36
N ALA A 297 3.90 -15.45 6.35
CA ALA A 297 5.04 -16.25 6.82
C ALA A 297 6.08 -16.46 5.69
N SER A 298 7.36 -16.59 6.07
CA SER A 298 8.47 -16.84 5.15
C SER A 298 8.36 -18.22 4.48
N ILE A 299 8.57 -18.28 3.16
CA ILE A 299 8.62 -19.53 2.40
C ILE A 299 10.04 -20.08 2.47
N LYS A 300 10.24 -21.20 3.16
CA LYS A 300 11.50 -21.96 3.12
C LYS A 300 11.65 -22.68 1.78
N ALA A 301 12.89 -22.78 1.30
CA ALA A 301 13.25 -23.60 0.16
C ALA A 301 12.92 -25.07 0.47
N VAL A 302 12.32 -25.77 -0.50
CA VAL A 302 12.08 -27.21 -0.43
C VAL A 302 12.98 -27.82 -1.50
N PRO A 303 14.05 -28.54 -1.13
CA PRO A 303 14.86 -29.26 -2.11
C PRO A 303 14.09 -30.51 -2.57
N ASP A 304 14.19 -30.81 -3.86
CA ASP A 304 13.75 -32.08 -4.46
C ASP A 304 15.00 -32.90 -4.81
N ASP A 305 15.00 -34.17 -4.46
CA ASP A 305 16.09 -35.12 -4.70
C ASP A 305 15.82 -36.08 -5.87
N ILE A 306 14.63 -36.02 -6.48
CA ILE A 306 14.19 -36.95 -7.53
C ILE A 306 14.35 -36.36 -8.93
N ASP A 307 14.01 -35.08 -9.12
CA ASP A 307 13.97 -34.45 -10.44
C ASP A 307 15.32 -33.85 -10.87
N PRO A 308 16.00 -34.38 -11.91
CA PRO A 308 17.28 -33.85 -12.39
C PRO A 308 17.15 -32.49 -13.10
N GLU A 309 15.93 -32.06 -13.43
CA GLU A 309 15.59 -30.76 -14.02
C GLU A 309 14.76 -29.89 -13.07
N TYR A 310 14.83 -30.17 -11.76
CA TYR A 310 14.07 -29.45 -10.75
C TYR A 310 14.31 -27.94 -10.82
N GLY A 311 13.24 -27.16 -10.84
CA GLY A 311 13.32 -25.70 -11.02
C GLY A 311 13.62 -25.24 -12.45
N LEU A 312 13.56 -26.12 -13.46
CA LEU A 312 13.65 -25.73 -14.88
C LEU A 312 12.29 -25.75 -15.60
N HIS A 313 11.23 -26.27 -15.00
CA HIS A 313 9.90 -26.41 -15.61
C HIS A 313 8.77 -26.08 -14.63
N GLY A 314 7.53 -26.22 -15.08
CA GLY A 314 6.33 -26.03 -14.24
C GLY A 314 5.97 -24.56 -13.98
N TYR A 315 6.68 -23.61 -14.57
CA TYR A 315 6.44 -22.19 -14.35
C TYR A 315 5.12 -21.73 -14.97
N GLN A 316 4.42 -20.83 -14.27
CA GLN A 316 3.25 -20.14 -14.79
C GLN A 316 3.48 -18.64 -14.75
N LEU A 317 3.32 -17.98 -15.89
CA LEU A 317 3.44 -16.53 -16.03
C LEU A 317 2.07 -15.92 -16.16
N HIS A 318 1.79 -14.89 -15.38
CA HIS A 318 0.72 -13.94 -15.62
C HIS A 318 1.34 -12.56 -15.92
N ILE A 319 0.91 -11.94 -17.02
CA ILE A 319 1.35 -10.61 -17.44
C ILE A 319 0.13 -9.72 -17.71
N ASP A 320 0.21 -8.49 -17.22
CA ASP A 320 -0.80 -7.47 -17.39
C ASP A 320 -0.10 -6.17 -17.81
N LEU A 321 -0.39 -5.66 -19.02
CA LEU A 321 0.12 -4.36 -19.47
C LEU A 321 -1.00 -3.34 -19.41
N GLN A 322 -0.77 -2.26 -18.69
CA GLN A 322 -1.85 -1.35 -18.33
C GLN A 322 -1.43 0.11 -18.27
N SER A 323 -2.44 0.95 -18.19
CA SER A 323 -2.37 2.38 -17.96
C SER A 323 -3.52 2.78 -17.03
N ARG A 324 -3.61 4.07 -16.67
CA ARG A 324 -4.71 4.55 -15.81
C ARG A 324 -6.06 4.30 -16.50
N GLY A 325 -6.79 3.30 -16.02
CA GLY A 325 -8.14 2.94 -16.49
C GLY A 325 -8.20 2.09 -17.77
N ASN A 326 -7.05 1.79 -18.39
CA ASN A 326 -6.97 0.98 -19.61
C ASN A 326 -6.09 -0.24 -19.38
N ASN A 327 -6.53 -1.40 -19.86
CA ASN A 327 -5.74 -2.61 -19.91
C ASN A 327 -5.49 -2.96 -21.38
N TYR A 328 -4.22 -3.11 -21.76
CA TYR A 328 -3.79 -3.43 -23.13
C TYR A 328 -3.72 -4.92 -23.37
N ILE A 329 -3.39 -5.71 -22.34
CA ILE A 329 -3.35 -7.16 -22.37
C ILE A 329 -3.37 -7.69 -20.94
N CYS A 330 -4.19 -8.70 -20.71
CA CYS A 330 -4.14 -9.52 -19.52
C CYS A 330 -4.08 -10.98 -19.96
N SER A 331 -2.97 -11.66 -19.69
CA SER A 331 -2.73 -13.01 -20.24
C SER A 331 -1.97 -13.90 -19.29
N THR A 332 -2.32 -15.19 -19.29
CA THR A 332 -1.67 -16.21 -18.47
C THR A 332 -1.13 -17.33 -19.34
N PHE A 333 0.15 -17.65 -19.14
CA PHE A 333 0.88 -18.71 -19.83
C PHE A 333 1.29 -19.78 -18.85
N ARG A 334 1.00 -21.03 -19.18
CA ARG A 334 1.24 -22.19 -18.32
C ARG A 334 2.30 -23.10 -18.88
N SER A 335 2.86 -23.92 -18.00
CA SER A 335 3.81 -24.97 -18.35
C SER A 335 5.04 -24.42 -19.07
N LEU A 336 5.53 -23.27 -18.62
CA LEU A 336 6.77 -22.70 -19.12
C LEU A 336 7.95 -23.53 -18.60
N PHE A 337 8.88 -23.82 -19.48
CA PHE A 337 10.05 -24.63 -19.17
C PHE A 337 11.29 -24.10 -19.89
N CYS A 338 12.45 -24.47 -19.37
CA CYS A 338 13.74 -24.27 -19.97
C CYS A 338 14.48 -25.61 -20.03
N LYS A 339 15.22 -25.84 -21.12
CA LYS A 339 16.16 -26.94 -21.19
C LYS A 339 17.54 -26.46 -20.77
N LYS A 340 18.34 -27.34 -20.17
CA LYS A 340 19.72 -27.03 -19.70
C LYS A 340 20.59 -26.38 -20.79
N GLU A 341 20.43 -26.81 -22.03
CA GLU A 341 21.13 -26.28 -23.21
C GLU A 341 20.82 -24.80 -23.54
N TYR A 342 19.72 -24.25 -23.02
CA TYR A 342 19.35 -22.85 -23.15
C TYR A 342 19.78 -21.99 -21.95
N ILE A 343 20.43 -22.57 -20.94
CA ILE A 343 21.04 -21.83 -19.84
C ILE A 343 22.33 -21.21 -20.36
N ARG A 344 22.40 -19.88 -20.39
CA ARG A 344 23.56 -19.14 -20.90
C ARG A 344 23.79 -17.88 -20.10
N ASN A 345 25.06 -17.56 -19.86
CA ASN A 345 25.48 -16.32 -19.19
C ASN A 345 24.81 -16.10 -17.81
N GLY A 346 24.59 -17.18 -17.05
CA GLY A 346 23.93 -17.12 -15.74
C GLY A 346 22.41 -16.86 -15.80
N TYR A 347 21.78 -17.07 -16.96
CA TYR A 347 20.33 -16.93 -17.12
C TYR A 347 19.68 -18.17 -17.72
N LEU A 348 18.54 -18.53 -17.14
CA LEU A 348 17.60 -19.52 -17.63
C LEU A 348 16.58 -18.85 -18.54
N ARG A 349 16.39 -19.35 -19.76
CA ARG A 349 15.51 -18.74 -20.78
C ARG A 349 14.17 -19.45 -20.87
N LEU A 350 13.10 -18.77 -20.46
CA LEU A 350 11.70 -19.19 -20.66
C LEU A 350 11.13 -18.46 -21.90
N SER A 351 10.82 -19.22 -22.95
CA SER A 351 10.16 -18.68 -24.14
C SER A 351 8.65 -18.73 -23.95
N VAL A 352 8.01 -17.56 -23.92
CA VAL A 352 6.56 -17.45 -23.67
C VAL A 352 5.82 -17.34 -24.99
N ILE A 353 6.18 -16.34 -25.79
CA ILE A 353 5.69 -16.14 -27.16
C ILE A 353 6.89 -16.25 -28.08
N SER A 354 6.76 -17.04 -29.14
CA SER A 354 7.82 -17.26 -30.11
C SER A 354 7.48 -16.63 -31.46
N TYR A 355 8.45 -15.91 -32.04
CA TYR A 355 8.37 -15.38 -33.39
C TYR A 355 8.05 -16.46 -34.44
N LYS A 356 8.43 -17.71 -34.22
CA LYS A 356 8.14 -18.84 -35.12
C LYS A 356 6.70 -19.37 -35.08
N LYS A 357 5.89 -18.93 -34.11
CA LYS A 357 4.56 -19.49 -33.83
C LYS A 357 3.53 -18.37 -33.82
N GLU A 358 3.01 -18.04 -35.01
CA GLU A 358 2.03 -16.96 -35.20
C GLU A 358 0.77 -17.13 -34.34
N ALA A 359 0.34 -18.37 -34.09
CA ALA A 359 -0.80 -18.65 -33.20
C ALA A 359 -0.58 -18.23 -31.73
N GLN A 360 0.64 -17.87 -31.34
CA GLN A 360 0.95 -17.35 -29.99
C GLN A 360 1.01 -15.83 -29.94
N HIS A 361 0.93 -15.15 -31.08
CA HIS A 361 1.04 -13.70 -31.15
C HIS A 361 -0.21 -13.06 -30.57
N LEU A 362 -0.04 -11.95 -29.85
CA LEU A 362 -1.12 -11.32 -29.09
C LEU A 362 -1.27 -9.85 -29.46
N PRO A 363 -2.44 -9.41 -29.93
CA PRO A 363 -2.68 -8.00 -30.18
C PRO A 363 -2.77 -7.24 -28.84
N LEU A 364 -2.41 -5.96 -28.89
CA LEU A 364 -2.62 -5.01 -27.80
C LEU A 364 -3.84 -4.16 -28.09
N ASP A 365 -4.72 -4.08 -27.10
CA ASP A 365 -6.01 -3.40 -27.25
C ASP A 365 -5.88 -1.88 -27.07
N GLY A 366 -6.14 -1.13 -28.14
CA GLY A 366 -6.27 0.32 -28.09
C GLY A 366 -4.96 1.12 -28.09
N ASN A 367 -5.07 2.40 -27.73
CA ASN A 367 -3.97 3.36 -27.85
C ASN A 367 -2.95 3.21 -26.71
N ILE A 368 -1.75 2.72 -27.04
CA ILE A 368 -0.67 2.52 -26.08
C ILE A 368 -0.13 3.86 -25.58
N GLY A 369 -0.22 4.08 -24.27
CA GLY A 369 0.38 5.22 -23.61
C GLY A 369 0.03 5.32 -22.13
N LEU A 370 0.90 5.97 -21.37
CA LEU A 370 0.69 6.17 -19.95
C LEU A 370 -0.13 7.44 -19.74
N SER A 371 -1.39 7.28 -19.33
CA SER A 371 -2.31 8.37 -19.07
C SER A 371 -2.00 8.99 -17.72
N TRP A 372 -1.86 10.31 -17.69
CA TRP A 372 -1.74 11.09 -16.46
C TRP A 372 -2.86 12.13 -16.39
N ARG A 373 -3.29 12.44 -15.18
CA ARG A 373 -4.34 13.43 -14.92
C ARG A 373 -4.11 14.08 -13.56
N THR A 374 -4.36 15.37 -13.52
CA THR A 374 -4.39 16.28 -12.38
C THR A 374 -5.80 16.86 -12.24
N ASP A 375 -6.01 17.77 -11.29
CA ASP A 375 -7.34 18.41 -11.15
C ASP A 375 -7.75 19.26 -12.36
N ALA A 376 -6.77 19.78 -13.13
CA ALA A 376 -7.03 20.72 -14.22
C ALA A 376 -6.60 20.20 -15.61
N PHE A 377 -5.65 19.27 -15.68
CA PHE A 377 -5.03 18.79 -16.92
C PHE A 377 -4.99 17.28 -16.97
N GLU A 378 -5.07 16.75 -18.19
CA GLU A 378 -4.83 15.35 -18.52
C GLU A 378 -3.98 15.23 -19.78
N GLY A 379 -3.28 14.12 -19.92
CA GLY A 379 -2.43 13.85 -21.06
C GLY A 379 -2.05 12.37 -21.14
N ILE A 380 -1.43 11.99 -22.25
CA ILE A 380 -1.00 10.62 -22.53
C ILE A 380 0.43 10.65 -23.01
N ILE A 381 1.32 9.97 -22.29
CA ILE A 381 2.71 9.77 -22.68
C ILE A 381 2.77 8.53 -23.56
N LYS A 382 3.01 8.73 -24.85
CA LYS A 382 3.07 7.64 -25.85
C LYS A 382 4.22 6.67 -25.55
N SER A 383 4.08 5.44 -26.01
CA SER A 383 5.13 4.40 -25.94
C SER A 383 5.57 4.05 -24.50
N CYS A 384 4.71 4.30 -23.51
CA CYS A 384 4.97 4.01 -22.11
C CYS A 384 3.73 3.32 -21.51
N PHE A 385 3.93 2.34 -20.63
CA PHE A 385 2.85 1.65 -19.91
C PHE A 385 3.41 0.97 -18.67
N ILE A 386 2.53 0.55 -17.77
CA ILE A 386 2.90 -0.26 -16.60
C ILE A 386 2.86 -1.72 -17.01
N MET A 387 3.95 -2.45 -16.74
CA MET A 387 4.00 -3.90 -16.86
C MET A 387 3.93 -4.51 -15.47
N ASP A 388 2.86 -5.24 -15.23
CA ASP A 388 2.72 -6.14 -14.11
C ASP A 388 3.06 -7.55 -14.56
N LEU A 389 3.95 -8.22 -13.83
CA LEU A 389 4.35 -9.58 -14.10
C LEU A 389 4.38 -10.37 -12.81
N THR A 390 3.74 -11.53 -12.82
CA THR A 390 3.79 -12.51 -11.74
C THR A 390 4.14 -13.88 -12.30
N LEU A 391 5.28 -14.40 -11.88
CA LEU A 391 5.76 -15.73 -12.21
C LEU A 391 5.61 -16.64 -10.98
N LEU A 392 4.89 -17.74 -11.15
CA LEU A 392 4.75 -18.81 -10.17
C LEU A 392 5.72 -19.95 -10.49
N ASP A 393 6.28 -20.55 -9.45
CA ASP A 393 7.03 -21.81 -9.55
C ASP A 393 6.08 -23.02 -9.75
N ASP A 394 6.67 -24.19 -9.96
CA ASP A 394 5.98 -25.49 -10.07
C ASP A 394 4.98 -25.74 -8.93
N SER A 395 5.30 -25.25 -7.73
CA SER A 395 4.54 -25.34 -6.50
C SER A 395 3.44 -24.27 -6.40
N GLN A 396 3.17 -23.53 -7.49
CA GLN A 396 2.21 -22.43 -7.56
C GLN A 396 2.48 -21.30 -6.56
N LYS A 397 3.73 -21.16 -6.10
CA LYS A 397 4.14 -20.09 -5.21
C LYS A 397 4.75 -18.96 -6.03
N PRO A 398 4.47 -17.70 -5.67
CA PRO A 398 5.10 -16.57 -6.34
C PRO A 398 6.63 -16.60 -6.23
N PHE A 399 7.28 -16.72 -7.38
CA PHE A 399 8.72 -16.77 -7.58
C PHE A 399 9.26 -15.37 -7.90
N TRP A 400 8.63 -14.66 -8.84
CA TRP A 400 9.02 -13.30 -9.24
C TRP A 400 7.78 -12.45 -9.52
N CYS A 401 7.66 -11.30 -8.83
CA CYS A 401 6.56 -10.36 -9.01
C CYS A 401 7.13 -8.96 -9.21
N ILE A 402 6.73 -8.27 -10.28
CA ILE A 402 7.12 -6.89 -10.59
C ILE A 402 5.91 -6.09 -11.06
N SER A 403 5.89 -4.80 -10.73
CA SER A 403 4.95 -3.82 -11.26
C SER A 403 5.76 -2.56 -11.54
N VAL A 404 6.09 -2.36 -12.81
CA VAL A 404 7.08 -1.36 -13.21
C VAL A 404 6.63 -0.64 -14.48
N PRO A 405 6.83 0.68 -14.57
CA PRO A 405 6.68 1.36 -15.84
C PRO A 405 7.79 0.95 -16.80
N VAL A 406 7.40 0.70 -18.04
CA VAL A 406 8.30 0.32 -19.13
C VAL A 406 8.11 1.24 -20.31
N GLU A 407 9.23 1.48 -21.00
CA GLU A 407 9.30 2.26 -22.23
C GLU A 407 9.44 1.31 -23.41
N MET A 408 8.64 1.57 -24.44
CA MET A 408 8.68 0.90 -25.73
C MET A 408 9.59 1.68 -26.67
N LYS A 409 10.67 1.05 -27.15
CA LYS A 409 11.66 1.68 -28.01
C LYS A 409 11.56 1.15 -29.42
N LEU A 410 11.65 2.03 -30.40
CA LEU A 410 11.77 1.62 -31.80
C LEU A 410 13.06 0.81 -31.98
N SER A 411 12.93 -0.42 -32.48
CA SER A 411 14.06 -1.29 -32.77
C SER A 411 14.66 -0.91 -34.11
N VAL A 412 15.97 -0.60 -34.12
CA VAL A 412 16.75 -0.41 -35.36
C VAL A 412 17.19 -1.77 -35.93
N LYS A 413 17.23 -2.82 -35.10
CA LYS A 413 17.52 -4.18 -35.54
C LYS A 413 16.26 -4.76 -36.15
N THR A 414 16.29 -4.99 -37.45
CA THR A 414 15.24 -5.69 -38.16
C THR A 414 15.28 -7.16 -37.77
N SER A 415 14.17 -7.68 -37.25
CA SER A 415 13.95 -9.12 -37.30
C SER A 415 13.67 -9.42 -38.78
N THR A 416 14.55 -10.19 -39.43
CA THR A 416 14.51 -10.44 -40.88
C THR A 416 13.23 -11.13 -41.38
N LEU A 417 12.33 -11.52 -40.46
CA LEU A 417 11.09 -12.24 -40.76
C LEU A 417 9.89 -11.32 -40.97
N TYR A 418 9.92 -10.09 -40.44
CA TYR A 418 8.75 -9.19 -40.42
C TYR A 418 9.02 -7.77 -40.91
N GLU A 419 10.11 -7.56 -41.65
CA GLU A 419 10.42 -6.27 -42.27
C GLU A 419 9.28 -5.73 -43.16
N SER A 420 8.44 -6.62 -43.68
CA SER A 420 7.31 -6.28 -44.54
C SER A 420 6.01 -5.92 -43.80
N LEU A 421 5.92 -6.09 -42.48
CA LEU A 421 4.67 -5.87 -41.71
C LEU A 421 4.60 -4.49 -41.03
N GLY A 422 5.73 -3.85 -40.76
CA GLY A 422 5.77 -2.52 -40.16
C GLY A 422 6.92 -2.31 -39.17
N PRO A 423 6.96 -1.14 -38.50
CA PRO A 423 8.00 -0.82 -37.55
C PRO A 423 7.98 -1.76 -36.34
N CYS A 424 9.16 -2.26 -35.97
CA CYS A 424 9.37 -3.13 -34.83
C CYS A 424 9.77 -2.32 -33.59
N TYR A 425 9.25 -2.71 -32.44
CA TYR A 425 9.53 -2.10 -31.15
C TYR A 425 10.00 -3.15 -30.17
N CYS A 426 10.90 -2.77 -29.27
CA CYS A 426 11.37 -3.62 -28.20
C CYS A 426 11.14 -2.99 -26.83
N MET A 427 10.81 -3.83 -25.87
CA MET A 427 10.73 -3.49 -24.46
C MET A 427 11.65 -4.43 -23.68
N ASN A 428 12.47 -3.82 -22.83
CA ASN A 428 13.47 -4.50 -22.04
C ASN A 428 13.36 -4.08 -20.58
N TYR A 429 13.24 -5.05 -19.68
CA TYR A 429 13.32 -4.84 -18.24
C TYR A 429 14.36 -5.78 -17.62
N LYS A 430 15.05 -5.31 -16.57
CA LYS A 430 16.06 -6.09 -15.84
C LYS A 430 16.07 -5.67 -14.37
N ASP A 431 16.10 -6.67 -13.49
CA ASP A 431 16.42 -6.52 -12.08
C ASP A 431 17.41 -7.61 -11.62
N SER A 432 17.56 -7.78 -10.30
CA SER A 432 18.41 -8.82 -9.71
C SER A 432 17.86 -10.24 -9.87
N THR A 433 16.55 -10.39 -10.07
CA THR A 433 15.87 -11.67 -10.22
C THR A 433 15.90 -12.16 -11.67
N GLY A 434 15.72 -11.27 -12.62
CA GLY A 434 15.63 -11.65 -14.02
C GLY A 434 15.58 -10.49 -15.02
N LYS A 435 15.29 -10.84 -16.27
CA LYS A 435 15.06 -9.92 -17.38
C LYS A 435 13.80 -10.30 -18.13
N VAL A 436 13.10 -9.29 -18.63
CA VAL A 436 11.96 -9.47 -19.54
C VAL A 436 12.34 -8.84 -20.87
N TYR A 437 12.12 -9.59 -21.94
CA TYR A 437 12.29 -9.13 -23.31
C TYR A 437 10.99 -9.30 -24.06
N MET A 438 10.49 -8.24 -24.67
CA MET A 438 9.27 -8.25 -25.48
C MET A 438 9.52 -7.51 -26.79
N GLU A 439 9.09 -8.10 -27.89
CA GLU A 439 9.08 -7.48 -29.22
C GLU A 439 7.65 -7.32 -29.70
N LEU A 440 7.37 -6.13 -30.23
CA LEU A 440 6.07 -5.76 -30.77
C LEU A 440 6.25 -5.26 -32.19
N ILE A 441 5.25 -5.50 -33.03
CA ILE A 441 5.18 -5.00 -34.40
C ILE A 441 3.93 -4.15 -34.52
N TRP A 442 4.07 -2.97 -35.14
CA TRP A 442 2.91 -2.19 -35.54
C TRP A 442 2.35 -2.72 -36.84
N MET A 443 1.09 -3.16 -36.82
CA MET A 443 0.38 -3.67 -37.98
C MET A 443 -0.42 -2.52 -38.61
N GLU A 444 -0.02 -2.07 -39.79
CA GLU A 444 -0.71 -0.97 -40.47
C GLU A 444 -2.12 -1.38 -40.94
N GLU A 445 -2.35 -2.64 -41.28
CA GLU A 445 -3.66 -3.10 -41.78
C GLU A 445 -4.75 -3.12 -40.70
N THR A 446 -4.37 -3.53 -39.47
CA THR A 446 -5.30 -3.59 -38.33
C THR A 446 -5.21 -2.38 -37.41
N ASN A 447 -4.20 -1.52 -37.61
CA ASN A 447 -3.94 -0.33 -36.79
C ASN A 447 -3.75 -0.68 -35.29
N GLU A 448 -3.05 -1.79 -35.04
CA GLU A 448 -2.85 -2.38 -33.71
C GLU A 448 -1.40 -2.83 -33.53
N TYR A 449 -0.95 -2.94 -32.27
CA TYR A 449 0.35 -3.53 -31.96
C TYR A 449 0.21 -5.01 -31.70
N LEU A 450 1.11 -5.82 -32.26
CA LEU A 450 1.14 -7.27 -32.08
C LEU A 450 2.40 -7.68 -31.32
N ILE A 451 2.27 -8.38 -30.19
CA ILE A 451 3.40 -9.01 -29.50
C ILE A 451 3.79 -10.28 -30.28
N VAL A 452 4.97 -10.26 -30.88
CA VAL A 452 5.50 -11.37 -31.69
C VAL A 452 6.52 -12.22 -30.94
N ASN A 453 7.10 -11.70 -29.86
CA ASN A 453 8.10 -12.39 -29.06
C ASN A 453 8.04 -11.92 -27.61
N LEU A 454 8.02 -12.88 -26.68
CA LEU A 454 8.08 -12.62 -25.25
C LEU A 454 8.96 -13.68 -24.60
N VAL A 455 10.05 -13.23 -23.98
CA VAL A 455 11.05 -14.09 -23.37
C VAL A 455 11.38 -13.59 -21.97
N ILE A 456 11.37 -14.51 -21.02
CA ILE A 456 11.74 -14.28 -19.63
C ILE A 456 13.09 -14.95 -19.37
N TYR A 457 14.01 -14.21 -18.77
CA TYR A 457 15.30 -14.71 -18.36
C TYR A 457 15.39 -14.69 -16.83
N LEU A 458 15.53 -15.84 -16.19
CA LEU A 458 15.69 -15.92 -14.73
C LEU A 458 17.16 -16.07 -14.36
N SER A 459 17.62 -15.37 -13.33
CA SER A 459 18.97 -15.56 -12.81
C SER A 459 19.14 -16.97 -12.26
N THR A 460 20.18 -17.69 -12.70
CA THR A 460 20.49 -19.02 -12.16
C THR A 460 20.76 -18.97 -10.67
N GLU A 461 21.39 -17.89 -10.18
CA GLU A 461 21.62 -17.67 -8.74
C GLU A 461 20.31 -17.69 -7.94
N LYS A 462 19.25 -17.07 -8.48
CA LYS A 462 17.93 -17.04 -7.83
C LYS A 462 17.25 -18.41 -7.86
N VAL A 463 17.33 -19.11 -8.99
CA VAL A 463 16.77 -20.46 -9.16
C VAL A 463 17.47 -21.42 -8.20
N ASN A 464 18.80 -21.45 -8.22
CA ASN A 464 19.64 -22.25 -7.36
C ASN A 464 19.33 -22.00 -5.87
N SER A 465 19.16 -20.73 -5.47
CA SER A 465 18.77 -20.38 -4.10
C SER A 465 17.36 -20.86 -3.72
N ARG A 466 16.40 -20.86 -4.65
CA ARG A 466 15.00 -21.24 -4.39
C ARG A 466 14.81 -22.75 -4.29
N PHE A 467 15.47 -23.49 -5.18
CA PHE A 467 15.27 -24.93 -5.37
C PHE A 467 16.41 -25.78 -4.80
N GLY A 468 17.50 -25.15 -4.32
CA GLY A 468 18.66 -25.88 -3.79
C GLY A 468 19.50 -26.55 -4.88
N THR A 469 19.44 -26.06 -6.11
CA THR A 469 20.15 -26.61 -7.29
C THR A 469 21.46 -25.86 -7.58
N ASN A 470 22.22 -26.30 -8.59
CA ASN A 470 23.47 -25.67 -9.01
C ASN A 470 23.60 -25.65 -10.55
N TYR A 471 22.72 -24.89 -11.21
CA TYR A 471 22.71 -24.67 -12.66
C TYR A 471 23.62 -23.53 -13.12
#